data_AF-A0ABC9U475-F1
#
_entry.id   AF-A0ABC9U475-F1
#
_cell.length_a   1.000
_cell.length_b   1.000
_cell.length_c   1.000
_cell.angle_alpha   90.00
_cell.angle_beta   90.00
_cell.angle_gamma   90.00
#
_symmetry.space_group_name_H-M   'P 1'
#
loop_
_entity.id
_entity.type
_entity.pdbx_description
1 polymer ?
#
loop_
_entity_poly.entity_id
_entity_poly.type
_entity_poly.pdbx_seq_one_letter_code
_entity_poly.pdbx_strand_id
1 'polypeptide(L)'
;MIKEYWNQIAQNRDVRQNLSLLRQEVKDKGKLKVLSSLVKGQEEQLAGLLWSEDAKTRKNAALLMGDLGNQEFLEPVYAAYRREEQRFVKSAYLSAIGSFNYSAYLEELKEQLCLLGKMEETRENRKHLMEEMRELSALVVRAEGIKNHEFTGFDRPYDIVLLTNRNFAGLTQEELTALNPDAKSKVFGAGVRARVTNLRWMDKIRTWQELLFVVRDMGTCPMEPFKAAEVITGSGLLSLLNESHGGGEPWYFRIELKSRKTLEERSSFIRKLSGQIEKLSGRKLINTATDYEVELRLIENKEGNCNLLLKLYTLKDNRFSYRKEVTPTGIRPTAAALTAALAREYMKEGAQVLDPFCGAGTMLIERHKAVRAYTSYGVDIQEDAVRKARKNTEAAGMAAHYINRDFFQFRHDYLFDEVITDMPFQMGHVTEEEIYGLYLRFFGCIAGFLKEDGIIILYSRNRGFVRPLAARNGFSVLKEYEISKKEGTYVFVLNRIFYRR
;
A
#
# COMPACT_ATOMS: atom_id res chain seq x y z
N MET A 1 -14.07 5.65 40.01
CA MET A 1 -12.75 5.59 39.35
C MET A 1 -12.30 6.97 38.85
N ILE A 2 -12.75 7.51 37.70
CA ILE A 2 -12.28 8.84 37.22
C ILE A 2 -12.39 9.95 38.28
N LYS A 3 -13.57 10.11 38.89
CA LYS A 3 -13.82 11.13 39.93
C LYS A 3 -12.93 10.95 41.15
N GLU A 4 -12.62 9.71 41.51
CA GLU A 4 -11.79 9.39 42.65
C GLU A 4 -10.32 9.74 42.39
N TYR A 5 -9.79 9.35 41.22
CA TYR A 5 -8.42 9.73 40.83
C TYR A 5 -8.26 11.24 40.72
N TRP A 6 -9.24 11.95 40.14
CA TRP A 6 -9.23 13.40 40.09
C TRP A 6 -9.26 14.04 41.48
N ASN A 7 -10.15 13.57 42.37
CA ASN A 7 -10.23 14.08 43.75
C ASN A 7 -8.93 13.86 44.53
N GLN A 8 -8.27 12.71 44.36
CA GLN A 8 -6.98 12.44 45.01
C GLN A 8 -5.89 13.37 44.48
N ILE A 9 -5.83 13.61 43.15
CA ILE A 9 -4.94 14.63 42.56
C ILE A 9 -5.23 16.01 43.16
N ALA A 10 -6.51 16.37 43.26
CA ALA A 10 -6.93 17.66 43.78
C ALA A 10 -6.55 17.86 45.26
N GLN A 11 -6.41 16.75 46.01
CA GLN A 11 -5.95 16.72 47.41
C GLN A 11 -4.43 16.49 47.53
N ASN A 12 -3.69 16.56 46.41
CA ASN A 12 -2.25 16.32 46.34
C ASN A 12 -1.81 14.92 46.84
N ARG A 13 -2.65 13.89 46.64
CA ARG A 13 -2.41 12.49 47.03
C ARG A 13 -2.08 11.64 45.81
N ASP A 14 -0.97 10.91 45.89
CA ASP A 14 -0.51 9.95 44.86
C ASP A 14 -0.56 10.50 43.42
N VAL A 15 -0.29 11.80 43.27
CA VAL A 15 -0.55 12.59 42.05
C VAL A 15 0.01 11.91 40.79
N ARG A 16 1.27 11.46 40.84
CA ARG A 16 1.94 10.79 39.72
C ARG A 16 1.18 9.54 39.25
N GLN A 17 0.77 8.70 40.20
CA GLN A 17 0.09 7.44 39.92
C GLN A 17 -1.32 7.71 39.38
N ASN A 18 -2.04 8.64 40.02
CA ASN A 18 -3.40 9.00 39.62
C ASN A 18 -3.46 9.66 38.24
N LEU A 19 -2.49 10.52 37.88
CA LEU A 19 -2.38 11.06 36.53
C LEU A 19 -2.17 9.95 35.49
N SER A 20 -1.29 8.99 35.79
CA SER A 20 -1.05 7.86 34.89
C SER A 20 -2.30 7.00 34.70
N LEU A 21 -3.05 6.75 35.78
CA LEU A 21 -4.30 5.97 35.73
C LEU A 21 -5.39 6.72 34.97
N LEU A 22 -5.58 8.02 35.22
CA LEU A 22 -6.51 8.86 34.46
C LEU A 22 -6.24 8.79 32.97
N ARG A 23 -4.98 8.93 32.55
CA ARG A 23 -4.59 8.84 31.13
C ARG A 23 -4.91 7.49 30.49
N GLN A 24 -4.83 6.39 31.24
CA GLN A 24 -5.23 5.08 30.73
C GLN A 24 -6.76 4.99 30.55
N GLU A 25 -7.51 5.53 31.51
CA GLU A 25 -8.96 5.49 31.51
C GLU A 25 -9.59 6.40 30.45
N VAL A 26 -9.05 7.60 30.22
CA VAL A 26 -9.62 8.58 29.26
C VAL A 26 -9.37 8.25 27.78
N LYS A 27 -8.73 7.10 27.49
CA LYS A 27 -8.77 6.51 26.15
C LYS A 27 -10.20 6.17 25.72
N ASP A 28 -11.09 5.95 26.70
CA ASP A 28 -12.53 5.86 26.48
C ASP A 28 -13.14 7.28 26.36
N LYS A 29 -13.79 7.56 25.22
CA LYS A 29 -14.39 8.87 24.93
C LYS A 29 -15.49 9.27 25.92
N GLY A 30 -16.22 8.32 26.50
CA GLY A 30 -17.21 8.59 27.54
C GLY A 30 -16.55 9.04 28.83
N LYS A 31 -15.47 8.36 29.24
CA LYS A 31 -14.69 8.73 30.44
C LYS A 31 -13.97 10.07 30.28
N LEU A 32 -13.48 10.40 29.08
CA LEU A 32 -12.88 11.70 28.78
C LEU A 32 -13.86 12.86 29.01
N LYS A 33 -15.13 12.70 28.60
CA LYS A 33 -16.18 13.71 28.85
C LYS A 33 -16.46 13.91 30.34
N VAL A 34 -16.45 12.82 31.11
CA VAL A 34 -16.60 12.87 32.57
C VAL A 34 -15.44 13.64 33.19
N LEU A 35 -14.19 13.33 32.82
CA LEU A 35 -13.02 14.07 33.33
C LEU A 35 -13.08 15.55 32.93
N SER A 36 -13.43 15.85 31.68
CA SER A 36 -13.56 17.23 31.19
C SER A 36 -14.54 18.04 32.04
N SER A 37 -15.62 17.42 32.50
CA SER A 37 -16.61 18.07 33.37
C SER A 37 -16.09 18.29 34.81
N LEU A 38 -15.20 17.43 35.29
CA LEU A 38 -14.59 17.55 36.63
C LEU A 38 -13.46 18.59 36.66
N VAL A 39 -12.69 18.69 35.57
CA VAL A 39 -11.59 19.65 35.43
C VAL A 39 -12.09 21.06 35.16
N LYS A 40 -13.33 21.20 34.66
CA LYS A 40 -13.93 22.51 34.37
C LYS A 40 -13.98 23.39 35.62
N GLY A 41 -13.34 24.55 35.56
CA GLY A 41 -13.17 25.48 36.69
C GLY A 41 -12.03 25.11 37.66
N GLN A 42 -11.23 24.09 37.32
CA GLN A 42 -10.03 23.64 38.06
C GLN A 42 -8.81 23.55 37.11
N GLU A 43 -8.82 24.29 36.01
CA GLU A 43 -7.77 24.30 34.99
C GLU A 43 -6.42 24.72 35.60
N GLU A 44 -6.42 25.75 36.45
CA GLU A 44 -5.21 26.22 37.14
C GLU A 44 -4.59 25.13 38.02
N GLN A 45 -5.40 24.29 38.65
CA GLN A 45 -4.91 23.19 39.48
C GLN A 45 -4.17 22.16 38.65
N LEU A 46 -4.69 21.82 37.46
CA LEU A 46 -4.01 20.93 36.52
C LEU A 46 -2.74 21.60 35.96
N ALA A 47 -2.82 22.89 35.58
CA ALA A 47 -1.70 23.69 35.11
C ALA A 47 -0.55 23.76 36.13
N GLY A 48 -0.88 23.86 37.42
CA GLY A 48 0.08 23.84 38.52
C GLY A 48 0.96 22.59 38.56
N LEU A 49 0.45 21.44 38.09
CA LEU A 49 1.22 20.18 38.06
C LEU A 49 2.39 20.19 37.06
N LEU A 50 2.39 21.12 36.09
CA LEU A 50 3.53 21.34 35.18
C LEU A 50 4.76 21.89 35.91
N TRP A 51 4.59 22.38 37.15
CA TRP A 51 5.66 22.92 38.00
C TRP A 51 6.10 21.96 39.11
N SER A 52 5.61 20.72 39.09
CA SER A 52 6.02 19.67 40.02
C SER A 52 7.52 19.37 39.92
N GLU A 53 8.19 19.14 41.06
CA GLU A 53 9.58 18.66 41.11
C GLU A 53 9.73 17.29 40.43
N ASP A 54 8.73 16.40 40.56
CA ASP A 54 8.70 15.10 39.88
C ASP A 54 8.40 15.25 38.38
N ALA A 55 9.38 14.89 37.56
CA ALA A 55 9.31 15.02 36.11
C ALA A 55 8.28 14.12 35.43
N LYS A 56 7.97 12.96 36.04
CA LYS A 56 6.93 12.06 35.51
C LYS A 56 5.53 12.65 35.73
N THR A 57 5.34 13.40 36.82
CA THR A 57 4.13 14.18 37.09
C THR A 57 3.96 15.26 36.04
N ARG A 58 5.00 16.08 35.78
CA ARG A 58 4.97 17.08 34.70
C ARG A 58 4.64 16.46 33.35
N LYS A 59 5.32 15.36 33.00
CA LYS A 59 5.09 14.59 31.77
C LYS A 59 3.62 14.16 31.62
N ASN A 60 3.05 13.54 32.65
CA ASN A 60 1.69 13.02 32.59
C ASN A 60 0.65 14.15 32.66
N ALA A 61 0.93 15.24 33.37
CA ALA A 61 0.06 16.42 33.39
C ALA A 61 -0.05 17.05 31.99
N ALA A 62 1.08 17.29 31.32
CA ALA A 62 1.09 17.82 29.96
C ALA A 62 0.32 16.92 28.99
N LEU A 63 0.57 15.61 29.02
CA LEU A 63 -0.16 14.68 28.15
C LEU A 63 -1.65 14.63 28.47
N LEU A 64 -2.06 14.69 29.74
CA LEU A 64 -3.47 14.73 30.11
C LEU A 64 -4.15 16.01 29.63
N MET A 65 -3.47 17.16 29.67
CA MET A 65 -3.98 18.41 29.08
C MET A 65 -4.17 18.28 27.56
N GLY A 66 -3.22 17.62 26.88
CA GLY A 66 -3.34 17.29 25.46
C GLY A 66 -4.49 16.31 25.17
N ASP A 67 -4.74 15.34 26.07
CA ASP A 67 -5.86 14.40 25.98
C ASP A 67 -7.21 15.14 26.18
N LEU A 68 -7.26 16.16 27.04
CA LEU A 68 -8.43 17.02 27.27
C LEU A 68 -8.70 18.00 26.12
N GLY A 69 -7.65 18.54 25.50
CA GLY A 69 -7.75 19.41 24.33
C GLY A 69 -8.30 20.83 24.60
N ASN A 70 -8.36 21.27 25.85
CA ASN A 70 -8.78 22.65 26.18
C ASN A 70 -7.70 23.64 25.77
N GLN A 71 -8.04 24.60 24.90
CA GLN A 71 -7.09 25.57 24.33
C GLN A 71 -6.36 26.43 25.38
N GLU A 72 -6.99 26.67 26.54
CA GLU A 72 -6.41 27.42 27.67
C GLU A 72 -5.14 26.76 28.23
N PHE A 73 -4.95 25.46 28.03
CA PHE A 73 -3.73 24.76 28.45
C PHE A 73 -2.52 24.99 27.54
N LEU A 74 -2.71 25.54 26.33
CA LEU A 74 -1.60 25.70 25.39
C LEU A 74 -0.48 26.57 25.95
N GLU A 75 -0.80 27.75 26.48
CA GLU A 75 0.22 28.67 27.00
C GLU A 75 0.98 28.04 28.19
N PRO A 76 0.29 27.47 29.22
CA PRO A 76 0.98 26.78 30.31
C PRO A 76 1.88 25.63 29.85
N VAL A 77 1.39 24.80 28.91
CA VAL A 77 2.16 23.66 28.35
C VAL A 77 3.38 24.16 27.58
N TYR A 78 3.25 25.21 26.78
CA TYR A 78 4.36 25.79 26.02
C TYR A 78 5.41 26.46 26.93
N ALA A 79 4.96 27.21 27.95
CA ALA A 79 5.85 27.80 28.94
C ALA A 79 6.64 26.72 29.70
N ALA A 80 5.99 25.62 30.09
CA ALA A 80 6.65 24.48 30.71
C ALA A 80 7.65 23.79 29.76
N TYR A 81 7.31 23.61 28.49
CA TYR A 81 8.22 23.07 27.47
C TYR A 81 9.53 23.87 27.35
N ARG A 82 9.43 25.20 27.33
CA ARG A 82 10.58 26.12 27.21
C ARG A 82 11.53 26.03 28.39
N ARG A 83 11.00 25.88 29.62
CA ARG A 83 11.79 25.79 30.85
C ARG A 83 12.27 24.38 31.18
N GLU A 84 11.66 23.34 30.62
CA GLU A 84 12.02 21.96 30.93
C GLU A 84 13.49 21.69 30.61
N GLU A 85 14.25 21.24 31.60
CA GLU A 85 15.64 20.83 31.46
C GLU A 85 15.75 19.33 31.15
N GLN A 86 14.79 18.52 31.62
CA GLN A 86 14.82 17.08 31.44
C GLN A 86 14.27 16.68 30.06
N ARG A 87 15.19 16.37 29.13
CA ARG A 87 14.87 16.06 27.72
C ARG A 87 13.84 14.94 27.53
N PHE A 88 13.80 13.93 28.39
CA PHE A 88 12.84 12.82 28.27
C PHE A 88 11.38 13.25 28.51
N VAL A 89 11.16 14.45 29.03
CA VAL A 89 9.85 15.07 29.23
C VAL A 89 9.48 15.97 28.04
N LYS A 90 10.45 16.60 27.38
CA LYS A 90 10.23 17.58 26.30
C LYS A 90 9.29 17.10 25.19
N SER A 91 9.47 15.87 24.71
CA SER A 91 8.61 15.27 23.67
C SER A 91 7.14 15.14 24.11
N ALA A 92 6.87 14.98 25.40
CA ALA A 92 5.52 14.89 25.92
C ALA A 92 4.77 16.23 25.86
N TYR A 93 5.44 17.35 26.13
CA TYR A 93 4.83 18.67 25.95
C TYR A 93 4.53 18.95 24.48
N LEU A 94 5.45 18.63 23.57
CA LEU A 94 5.24 18.80 22.14
C LEU A 94 4.08 17.95 21.61
N SER A 95 3.98 16.71 22.10
CA SER A 95 2.85 15.82 21.81
C SER A 95 1.53 16.45 22.28
N ALA A 96 1.50 17.04 23.47
CA ALA A 96 0.33 17.75 23.99
C ALA A 96 0.01 19.02 23.21
N ILE A 97 1.02 19.82 22.83
CA ILE A 97 0.87 21.03 22.00
C ILE A 97 0.15 20.70 20.70
N GLY A 98 0.43 19.53 20.11
CA GLY A 98 -0.22 19.07 18.89
C GLY A 98 -1.75 18.91 18.99
N SER A 99 -2.32 18.84 20.19
CA SER A 99 -3.77 18.79 20.42
C SER A 99 -4.46 20.17 20.42
N PHE A 100 -3.70 21.26 20.33
CA PHE A 100 -4.21 22.64 20.39
C PHE A 100 -4.04 23.37 19.05
N ASN A 101 -4.59 24.58 18.94
CA ASN A 101 -4.21 25.53 17.90
C ASN A 101 -2.94 26.29 18.33
N TYR A 102 -1.77 25.82 17.88
CA TYR A 102 -0.45 26.36 18.21
C TYR A 102 0.16 27.27 17.14
N SER A 103 -0.65 27.78 16.21
CA SER A 103 -0.20 28.65 15.11
C SER A 103 0.64 29.84 15.59
N ALA A 104 0.31 30.41 16.76
CA ALA A 104 1.04 31.52 17.36
C ALA A 104 2.48 31.19 17.79
N TYR A 105 2.85 29.91 17.93
CA TYR A 105 4.17 29.46 18.36
C TYR A 105 4.96 28.76 17.23
N LEU A 106 4.43 28.77 16.00
CA LEU A 106 4.96 27.96 14.92
C LEU A 106 6.41 28.33 14.54
N GLU A 107 6.71 29.63 14.49
CA GLU A 107 8.05 30.11 14.12
C GLU A 107 9.07 29.74 15.20
N GLU A 108 8.73 29.88 16.48
CA GLU A 108 9.61 29.48 17.58
C GLU A 108 9.84 27.96 17.62
N LEU A 109 8.82 27.15 17.28
CA LEU A 109 8.97 25.71 17.15
C LEU A 109 9.92 25.34 15.99
N LYS A 110 9.86 26.06 14.86
CA LYS A 110 10.81 25.88 13.73
C LYS A 110 12.22 26.28 14.10
N GLU A 111 12.39 27.41 14.78
CA GLU A 111 13.70 27.86 15.26
C GLU A 111 14.31 26.83 16.21
N GLN A 112 13.51 26.33 17.16
CA GLN A 112 13.94 25.29 18.08
C GLN A 112 14.34 24.01 17.33
N LEU A 113 13.57 23.60 16.33
CA LEU A 113 13.90 22.44 15.50
C LEU A 113 15.24 22.64 14.75
N CYS A 114 15.50 23.84 14.23
CA CYS A 114 16.76 24.20 13.58
C CYS A 114 17.94 24.17 14.57
N LEU A 115 17.76 24.70 15.77
CA LEU A 115 18.77 24.68 16.83
C LEU A 115 19.14 23.26 17.24
N LEU A 116 18.15 22.39 17.45
CA LEU A 116 18.39 20.98 17.80
C LEU A 116 19.12 20.23 16.67
N GLY A 117 18.87 20.58 15.41
CA GLY A 117 19.58 20.00 14.27
C GLY A 117 21.07 20.30 14.24
N LYS A 118 21.51 21.39 14.89
CA LYS A 118 22.93 21.80 15.00
C LYS A 118 23.60 21.31 16.29
N MET A 119 22.84 20.74 17.22
CA MET A 119 23.37 20.35 18.51
C MET A 119 24.22 19.08 18.44
N GLU A 120 25.30 19.03 19.22
CA GLU A 120 26.14 17.84 19.31
C GLU A 120 25.38 16.67 19.95
N GLU A 121 25.49 15.51 19.31
CA GLU A 121 24.81 14.29 19.73
C GLU A 121 25.76 13.39 20.49
N THR A 122 25.44 13.13 21.75
CA THR A 122 26.13 12.17 22.61
C THR A 122 25.34 10.88 22.71
N ARG A 123 25.98 9.78 23.18
CA ARG A 123 25.27 8.50 23.40
C ARG A 123 24.10 8.65 24.39
N GLU A 124 24.20 9.58 25.34
CA GLU A 124 23.21 9.80 26.39
C GLU A 124 22.04 10.66 25.93
N ASN A 125 22.28 11.71 25.14
CA ASN A 125 21.22 12.63 24.70
C ASN A 125 20.49 12.17 23.43
N ARG A 126 21.12 11.32 22.61
CA ARG A 126 20.65 10.86 21.28
C ARG A 126 19.17 10.51 21.26
N LYS A 127 18.73 9.63 22.16
CA LYS A 127 17.34 9.13 22.17
C LYS A 127 16.33 10.27 22.31
N HIS A 128 16.52 11.12 23.32
CA HIS A 128 15.56 12.16 23.65
C HIS A 128 15.66 13.35 22.70
N LEU A 129 16.86 13.64 22.18
CA LEU A 129 17.04 14.63 21.12
C LEU A 129 16.26 14.24 19.85
N MET A 130 16.38 12.99 19.40
CA MET A 130 15.62 12.48 18.26
C MET A 130 14.11 12.49 18.50
N GLU A 131 13.65 12.14 19.72
CA GLU A 131 12.23 12.20 20.09
C GLU A 131 11.69 13.63 20.03
N GLU A 132 12.43 14.61 20.57
CA GLU A 132 12.04 16.03 20.54
C GLU A 132 11.97 16.57 19.11
N MET A 133 13.01 16.34 18.30
CA MET A 133 13.06 16.76 16.89
C MET A 133 11.91 16.15 16.09
N ARG A 134 11.56 14.89 16.36
CA ARG A 134 10.46 14.20 15.69
C ARG A 134 9.11 14.86 16.00
N GLU A 135 8.82 15.16 17.26
CA GLU A 135 7.56 15.81 17.64
C GLU A 135 7.49 17.24 17.07
N LEU A 136 8.58 18.01 17.14
CA LEU A 136 8.66 19.33 16.49
C LEU A 136 8.40 19.25 14.99
N SER A 137 9.04 18.28 14.31
CA SER A 137 8.83 18.05 12.88
C SER A 137 7.37 17.76 12.56
N ALA A 138 6.73 16.91 13.37
CA ALA A 138 5.33 16.57 13.19
C ALA A 138 4.39 17.78 13.38
N LEU A 139 4.71 18.69 14.32
CA LEU A 139 3.98 19.95 14.50
C LEU A 139 4.16 20.88 13.29
N VAL A 140 5.39 21.09 12.83
CA VAL A 140 5.67 21.96 11.67
C VAL A 140 4.95 21.44 10.43
N VAL A 141 5.09 20.14 10.12
CA VAL A 141 4.44 19.51 8.97
C VAL A 141 2.91 19.58 9.07
N ARG A 142 2.33 19.40 10.26
CA ARG A 142 0.88 19.50 10.47
C ARG A 142 0.37 20.93 10.26
N ALA A 143 1.13 21.94 10.67
CA ALA A 143 0.74 23.34 10.56
C ALA A 143 0.89 23.88 9.13
N GLU A 144 1.98 23.56 8.45
CA GLU A 144 2.25 24.06 7.09
C GLU A 144 1.58 23.24 5.99
N GLY A 145 1.21 22.00 6.32
CA GLY A 145 0.76 21.03 5.33
C GLY A 145 1.90 20.50 4.46
N ILE A 146 1.59 19.49 3.66
CA ILE A 146 2.53 18.88 2.73
C ILE A 146 2.17 19.33 1.33
N LYS A 147 3.12 20.02 0.67
CA LYS A 147 3.01 20.32 -0.75
C LYS A 147 3.45 19.08 -1.52
N ASN A 148 2.52 18.49 -2.27
CA ASN A 148 2.84 17.36 -3.12
C ASN A 148 3.61 17.83 -4.36
N HIS A 149 4.72 17.16 -4.65
CA HIS A 149 5.51 17.26 -5.84
C HIS A 149 4.85 16.55 -7.01
N GLU A 150 5.04 17.12 -8.20
CA GLU A 150 4.60 16.51 -9.44
C GLU A 150 5.78 15.82 -10.12
N PHE A 151 5.60 14.55 -10.53
CA PHE A 151 6.62 13.85 -11.31
C PHE A 151 6.64 14.38 -12.74
N THR A 152 7.78 14.91 -13.18
CA THR A 152 7.98 15.51 -14.51
C THR A 152 9.04 14.77 -15.33
N GLY A 153 9.76 13.82 -14.73
CA GLY A 153 10.90 13.10 -15.33
C GLY A 153 10.57 11.99 -16.33
N PHE A 154 9.43 12.02 -17.02
CA PHE A 154 9.01 10.89 -17.87
C PHE A 154 9.99 10.55 -19.01
N ASP A 155 10.69 11.54 -19.54
CA ASP A 155 11.56 11.40 -20.73
C ASP A 155 13.05 11.35 -20.35
N ARG A 156 13.35 10.77 -19.19
CA ARG A 156 14.71 10.60 -18.65
C ARG A 156 15.09 9.12 -18.53
N PRO A 157 16.40 8.81 -18.57
CA PRO A 157 16.87 7.45 -18.34
C PRO A 157 16.85 7.09 -16.86
N TYR A 158 16.47 5.84 -16.55
CA TYR A 158 16.44 5.31 -15.18
C TYR A 158 16.95 3.88 -15.12
N ASP A 159 17.62 3.54 -14.03
CA ASP A 159 17.80 2.15 -13.62
C ASP A 159 16.61 1.73 -12.76
N ILE A 160 15.91 0.68 -13.19
CA ILE A 160 14.65 0.23 -12.59
C ILE A 160 14.64 -1.28 -12.31
N VAL A 161 13.74 -1.66 -11.42
CA VAL A 161 13.32 -3.02 -11.15
C VAL A 161 11.81 -3.09 -11.31
N LEU A 162 11.34 -3.91 -12.25
CA LEU A 162 9.95 -4.31 -12.36
C LEU A 162 9.77 -5.61 -11.61
N LEU A 163 9.00 -5.59 -10.52
CA LEU A 163 8.53 -6.81 -9.89
C LEU A 163 7.40 -7.39 -10.74
N THR A 164 7.41 -8.71 -10.97
CA THR A 164 6.45 -9.38 -11.85
C THR A 164 5.93 -10.65 -11.21
N ASN A 165 5.05 -11.37 -11.91
CA ASN A 165 4.92 -12.79 -11.64
C ASN A 165 6.28 -13.49 -11.90
N ARG A 166 6.71 -14.34 -10.97
CA ARG A 166 8.03 -14.99 -11.00
C ARG A 166 8.24 -15.88 -12.22
N ASN A 167 7.18 -16.56 -12.67
CA ASN A 167 7.25 -17.50 -13.79
C ASN A 167 7.20 -16.79 -15.15
N PHE A 168 6.77 -15.52 -15.17
CA PHE A 168 6.49 -14.76 -16.41
C PHE A 168 7.22 -13.42 -16.46
N ALA A 169 8.37 -13.30 -15.81
CA ALA A 169 9.23 -12.12 -15.91
C ALA A 169 9.72 -11.89 -17.37
N GLY A 170 9.94 -12.97 -18.13
CA GLY A 170 10.32 -12.90 -19.54
C GLY A 170 9.27 -12.18 -20.40
N LEU A 171 7.98 -12.45 -20.17
CA LEU A 171 6.89 -11.76 -20.88
C LEU A 171 6.94 -10.25 -20.66
N THR A 172 7.10 -9.80 -19.41
CA THR A 172 7.26 -8.37 -19.11
C THR A 172 8.53 -7.79 -19.76
N GLN A 173 9.61 -8.56 -19.84
CA GLN A 173 10.85 -8.12 -20.49
C GLN A 173 10.65 -7.92 -22.01
N GLU A 174 9.95 -8.84 -22.67
CA GLU A 174 9.62 -8.76 -24.09
C GLU A 174 8.74 -7.53 -24.37
N GLU A 175 7.68 -7.32 -23.58
CA GLU A 175 6.83 -6.13 -23.67
C GLU A 175 7.62 -4.83 -23.47
N LEU A 176 8.58 -4.82 -22.53
CA LEU A 176 9.45 -3.67 -22.29
C LEU A 176 10.37 -3.40 -23.47
N THR A 177 10.98 -4.45 -24.02
CA THR A 177 11.88 -4.34 -25.17
C THR A 177 11.14 -3.84 -26.41
N ALA A 178 9.89 -4.28 -26.61
CA ALA A 178 9.08 -3.82 -27.72
C ALA A 178 8.72 -2.32 -27.62
N LEU A 179 8.49 -1.80 -26.42
CA LEU A 179 8.07 -0.40 -26.19
C LEU A 179 9.24 0.56 -25.90
N ASN A 180 10.39 0.02 -25.50
CA ASN A 180 11.62 0.77 -25.26
C ASN A 180 12.83 -0.04 -25.79
N PRO A 181 13.05 -0.07 -27.11
CA PRO A 181 14.06 -0.93 -27.75
C PRO A 181 15.50 -0.70 -27.27
N ASP A 182 15.82 0.54 -26.87
CA ASP A 182 17.13 0.91 -26.36
C ASP A 182 17.34 0.53 -24.89
N ALA A 183 16.31 -0.02 -24.23
CA ALA A 183 16.41 -0.46 -22.85
C ALA A 183 17.30 -1.71 -22.73
N LYS A 184 18.26 -1.66 -21.81
CA LYS A 184 19.08 -2.83 -21.46
C LYS A 184 18.42 -3.56 -20.30
N SER A 185 17.83 -4.71 -20.55
CA SER A 185 17.02 -5.45 -19.57
C SER A 185 17.57 -6.86 -19.29
N LYS A 186 17.34 -7.35 -18.07
CA LYS A 186 17.69 -8.71 -17.64
C LYS A 186 16.67 -9.25 -16.65
N VAL A 187 16.18 -10.47 -16.90
CA VAL A 187 15.32 -11.21 -15.98
C VAL A 187 16.10 -11.72 -14.77
N PHE A 188 15.46 -11.69 -13.61
CA PHE A 188 15.92 -12.32 -12.37
C PHE A 188 14.73 -12.89 -11.59
N GLY A 189 14.99 -13.63 -10.50
CA GLY A 189 13.96 -14.45 -9.85
C GLY A 189 12.72 -13.73 -9.29
N ALA A 190 12.69 -12.40 -9.23
CA ALA A 190 11.51 -11.62 -8.81
C ALA A 190 10.97 -10.67 -9.90
N GLY A 191 11.57 -10.63 -11.09
CA GLY A 191 11.10 -9.81 -12.19
C GLY A 191 12.20 -9.39 -13.16
N VAL A 192 12.18 -8.12 -13.59
CA VAL A 192 13.08 -7.58 -14.62
C VAL A 192 13.88 -6.42 -14.04
N ARG A 193 15.21 -6.43 -14.19
CA ARG A 193 16.05 -5.24 -14.00
C ARG A 193 16.29 -4.60 -15.36
N ALA A 194 16.17 -3.28 -15.46
CA ALA A 194 16.41 -2.59 -16.72
C ALA A 194 17.01 -1.20 -16.55
N ARG A 195 17.88 -0.82 -17.48
CA ARG A 195 18.20 0.58 -17.77
C ARG A 195 17.27 1.03 -18.89
N VAL A 196 16.29 1.87 -18.59
CA VAL A 196 15.32 2.42 -19.56
C VAL A 196 15.71 3.83 -19.97
N THR A 197 15.28 4.29 -21.14
CA THR A 197 15.49 5.66 -21.65
C THR A 197 14.40 6.65 -21.27
N ASN A 198 13.21 6.16 -20.89
CA ASN A 198 12.02 6.92 -20.53
C ASN A 198 11.06 6.01 -19.72
N LEU A 199 9.94 6.56 -19.25
CA LEU A 199 8.87 5.85 -18.53
C LEU A 199 7.50 5.88 -19.25
N ARG A 200 7.45 6.32 -20.51
CA ARG A 200 6.21 6.47 -21.32
C ARG A 200 5.56 5.14 -21.73
N TRP A 201 6.21 4.02 -21.42
CA TRP A 201 5.71 2.66 -21.64
C TRP A 201 4.94 2.12 -20.42
N MET A 202 5.05 2.77 -19.26
CA MET A 202 4.62 2.21 -17.97
C MET A 202 3.15 1.81 -17.96
N ASP A 203 2.27 2.65 -18.50
CA ASP A 203 0.83 2.44 -18.58
C ASP A 203 0.40 1.42 -19.65
N LYS A 204 1.29 1.12 -20.60
CA LYS A 204 1.07 0.16 -21.69
C LYS A 204 1.36 -1.27 -21.26
N ILE A 205 2.31 -1.49 -20.35
CA ILE A 205 2.68 -2.83 -19.87
C ILE A 205 1.86 -3.21 -18.65
N ARG A 206 1.01 -4.22 -18.77
CA ARG A 206 0.06 -4.59 -17.70
C ARG A 206 0.56 -5.73 -16.80
N THR A 207 1.66 -6.39 -17.16
CA THR A 207 2.18 -7.61 -16.52
C THR A 207 3.13 -7.37 -15.34
N TRP A 208 3.63 -6.14 -15.15
CA TRP A 208 4.41 -5.78 -13.96
C TRP A 208 3.51 -5.45 -12.75
N GLN A 209 4.01 -5.70 -11.54
CA GLN A 209 3.29 -5.54 -10.26
C GLN A 209 3.75 -4.30 -9.50
N GLU A 210 5.05 -4.05 -9.44
CA GLU A 210 5.62 -2.82 -8.88
C GLU A 210 6.78 -2.34 -9.75
N LEU A 211 6.92 -1.02 -9.87
CA LEU A 211 8.08 -0.35 -10.45
C LEU A 211 8.88 0.27 -9.31
N LEU A 212 10.16 -0.11 -9.22
CA LEU A 212 11.11 0.41 -8.24
C LEU A 212 12.31 0.99 -8.97
N PHE A 213 12.90 2.04 -8.44
CA PHE A 213 14.09 2.69 -8.96
C PHE A 213 15.33 2.20 -8.22
N VAL A 214 16.39 1.97 -8.98
CA VAL A 214 17.75 1.78 -8.47
C VAL A 214 18.41 3.16 -8.53
N VAL A 215 18.70 3.71 -7.36
CA VAL A 215 19.33 5.03 -7.26
C VAL A 215 20.85 4.84 -7.29
N ARG A 216 21.53 5.69 -8.06
CA ARG A 216 22.99 5.70 -8.15
C ARG A 216 23.62 5.78 -6.75
N ASP A 217 24.59 4.91 -6.49
CA ASP A 217 25.30 4.79 -5.20
C ASP A 217 24.41 4.38 -3.99
N MET A 218 23.12 4.11 -4.21
CA MET A 218 22.18 3.58 -3.21
C MET A 218 22.01 2.06 -3.38
N GLY A 219 23.13 1.33 -3.30
CA GLY A 219 23.16 -0.10 -3.55
C GLY A 219 22.78 -0.95 -2.33
N THR A 220 23.66 -1.90 -2.02
CA THR A 220 23.56 -2.74 -0.82
C THR A 220 24.24 -2.04 0.36
N CYS A 221 23.61 -2.06 1.54
CA CYS A 221 24.20 -1.56 2.77
C CYS A 221 24.10 -2.60 3.91
N PRO A 222 24.90 -2.46 4.98
CA PRO A 222 24.71 -3.26 6.20
C PRO A 222 23.30 -3.10 6.77
N MET A 223 22.78 -4.15 7.42
CA MET A 223 21.54 -4.10 8.22
C MET A 223 21.77 -3.35 9.54
N GLU A 224 22.18 -2.09 9.43
CA GLU A 224 22.52 -1.22 10.54
C GLU A 224 21.98 0.19 10.23
N PRO A 225 21.12 0.78 11.09
CA PRO A 225 20.44 2.05 10.79
C PRO A 225 21.34 3.22 10.43
N PHE A 226 22.49 3.41 11.10
CA PHE A 226 23.35 4.56 10.85
C PHE A 226 24.10 4.41 9.53
N LYS A 227 24.60 3.21 9.24
CA LYS A 227 25.25 2.90 7.95
C LYS A 227 24.28 2.95 6.78
N ALA A 228 23.06 2.46 6.96
CA ALA A 228 22.02 2.59 5.94
C ALA A 228 21.69 4.07 5.66
N ALA A 229 21.62 4.91 6.71
CA ALA A 229 21.38 6.34 6.54
C ALA A 229 22.52 7.02 5.77
N GLU A 230 23.78 6.75 6.11
CA GLU A 230 24.97 7.26 5.39
C GLU A 230 24.90 6.95 3.89
N VAL A 231 24.59 5.69 3.54
CA VAL A 231 24.44 5.26 2.14
C VAL A 231 23.30 5.99 1.45
N ILE A 232 22.13 6.10 2.09
CA ILE A 232 20.96 6.76 1.50
C ILE A 232 21.23 8.25 1.26
N THR A 233 21.76 8.97 2.24
CA THR A 233 21.98 10.42 2.13
C THR A 233 23.19 10.77 1.28
N GLY A 234 24.19 9.88 1.19
CA GLY A 234 25.35 10.03 0.31
C GLY A 234 25.10 9.57 -1.13
N SER A 235 23.92 9.01 -1.43
CA SER A 235 23.57 8.52 -2.77
C SER A 235 23.03 9.62 -3.69
N GLY A 236 22.78 9.27 -4.95
CA GLY A 236 22.09 10.13 -5.91
C GLY A 236 20.60 10.36 -5.65
N LEU A 237 20.06 10.00 -4.47
CA LEU A 237 18.63 10.10 -4.16
C LEU A 237 18.09 11.52 -4.32
N LEU A 238 18.71 12.50 -3.65
CA LEU A 238 18.26 13.89 -3.72
C LEU A 238 18.37 14.46 -5.15
N SER A 239 19.45 14.12 -5.87
CA SER A 239 19.61 14.51 -7.29
C SER A 239 18.48 13.96 -8.13
N LEU A 240 18.18 12.66 -8.00
CA LEU A 240 17.11 12.01 -8.74
C LEU A 240 15.75 12.66 -8.45
N LEU A 241 15.43 12.95 -7.19
CA LEU A 241 14.16 13.59 -6.83
C LEU A 241 14.07 15.01 -7.40
N ASN A 242 15.10 15.84 -7.21
CA ASN A 242 15.13 17.22 -7.72
C ASN A 242 15.10 17.29 -9.26
N GLU A 243 15.64 16.28 -9.95
CA GLU A 243 15.66 16.22 -11.41
C GLU A 243 14.39 15.62 -12.03
N SER A 244 13.69 14.75 -11.31
CA SER A 244 12.53 14.01 -11.83
C SER A 244 11.18 14.61 -11.44
N HIS A 245 11.19 15.74 -10.75
CA HIS A 245 9.99 16.41 -10.26
C HIS A 245 10.04 17.92 -10.43
N GLY A 246 8.86 18.54 -10.48
CA GLY A 246 8.72 19.97 -10.25
C GLY A 246 8.62 20.28 -8.76
N GLY A 247 9.20 21.40 -8.31
CA GLY A 247 9.22 21.83 -6.92
C GLY A 247 10.63 21.83 -6.32
N GLY A 248 10.73 21.58 -5.01
CA GLY A 248 12.00 21.58 -4.30
C GLY A 248 11.84 21.09 -2.88
N GLU A 249 12.97 20.88 -2.21
CA GLU A 249 13.04 20.35 -0.84
C GLU A 249 12.10 21.09 0.14
N PRO A 250 11.52 20.40 1.14
CA PRO A 250 11.83 19.03 1.55
C PRO A 250 11.00 17.94 0.86
N TRP A 251 11.55 16.72 0.83
CA TRP A 251 10.92 15.51 0.32
C TRP A 251 10.37 14.64 1.45
N TYR A 252 9.14 14.17 1.33
CA TYR A 252 8.49 13.35 2.36
C TYR A 252 8.63 11.86 2.06
N PHE A 253 9.29 11.13 2.94
CA PHE A 253 9.57 9.70 2.74
C PHE A 253 8.94 8.83 3.81
N ARG A 254 8.75 7.55 3.45
CA ARG A 254 8.58 6.46 4.42
C ARG A 254 9.64 5.39 4.22
N ILE A 255 9.84 4.54 5.23
CA ILE A 255 10.71 3.36 5.14
C ILE A 255 9.84 2.11 5.15
N GLU A 256 10.05 1.23 4.17
CA GLU A 256 9.51 -0.12 4.14
C GLU A 256 10.65 -1.13 4.33
N LEU A 257 10.65 -1.85 5.47
CA LEU A 257 11.67 -2.86 5.79
C LEU A 257 11.11 -4.28 5.61
N LYS A 258 11.53 -4.94 4.52
CA LYS A 258 11.24 -6.35 4.23
C LYS A 258 12.36 -7.22 4.79
N SER A 259 12.17 -7.73 6.00
CA SER A 259 13.12 -8.58 6.72
C SER A 259 12.42 -9.69 7.51
N ARG A 260 13.19 -10.66 8.01
CA ARG A 260 12.71 -11.74 8.89
C ARG A 260 12.56 -11.30 10.35
N LYS A 261 12.91 -10.06 10.67
CA LYS A 261 12.86 -9.50 12.02
C LYS A 261 11.43 -9.39 12.55
N THR A 262 11.29 -9.46 13.87
CA THR A 262 10.02 -9.23 14.56
C THR A 262 9.48 -7.82 14.30
N LEU A 263 8.20 -7.59 14.59
CA LEU A 263 7.60 -6.26 14.44
C LEU A 263 8.30 -5.20 15.31
N GLU A 264 8.70 -5.57 16.53
CA GLU A 264 9.37 -4.67 17.48
C GLU A 264 10.76 -4.25 16.96
N GLU A 265 11.56 -5.22 16.52
CA GLU A 265 12.88 -4.97 15.94
C GLU A 265 12.79 -4.09 14.68
N ARG A 266 11.83 -4.37 13.79
CA ARG A 266 11.60 -3.54 12.60
C ARG A 266 11.22 -2.12 12.97
N SER A 267 10.34 -1.95 13.94
CA SER A 267 9.90 -0.63 14.42
C SER A 267 11.04 0.16 15.05
N SER A 268 11.91 -0.50 15.81
CA SER A 268 13.12 0.10 16.37
C SER A 268 14.12 0.51 15.28
N PHE A 269 14.35 -0.36 14.30
CA PHE A 269 15.23 -0.10 13.16
C PHE A 269 14.76 1.11 12.34
N ILE A 270 13.49 1.11 11.90
CA ILE A 270 12.89 2.18 11.08
C ILE A 270 12.98 3.52 11.81
N ARG A 271 12.71 3.55 13.11
CA ARG A 271 12.78 4.78 13.93
C ARG A 271 14.19 5.36 13.96
N LYS A 272 15.21 4.53 14.17
CA LYS A 272 16.61 4.97 14.20
C LYS A 272 17.07 5.44 12.82
N LEU A 273 16.73 4.68 11.77
CA LEU A 273 17.10 4.98 10.39
C LEU A 273 16.48 6.30 9.92
N SER A 274 15.18 6.48 10.12
CA SER A 274 14.49 7.71 9.71
C SER A 274 15.06 8.95 10.39
N GLY A 275 15.25 8.92 11.71
CA GLY A 275 15.84 10.04 12.44
C GLY A 275 17.24 10.39 11.93
N GLN A 276 18.04 9.38 11.58
CA GLN A 276 19.38 9.60 11.03
C GLN A 276 19.34 10.16 9.59
N ILE A 277 18.41 9.71 8.74
CA ILE A 277 18.23 10.26 7.38
C ILE A 277 17.83 11.74 7.46
N GLU A 278 16.88 12.09 8.33
CA GLU A 278 16.48 13.49 8.51
C GLU A 278 17.65 14.37 8.92
N LYS A 279 18.47 13.88 9.86
CA LYS A 279 19.67 14.59 10.33
C LYS A 279 20.70 14.77 9.21
N LEU A 280 21.14 13.67 8.59
CA LEU A 280 22.21 13.68 7.60
C LEU A 280 21.81 14.42 6.31
N SER A 281 20.54 14.39 5.95
CA SER A 281 20.03 15.16 4.81
C SER A 281 19.86 16.65 5.10
N GLY A 282 20.13 17.13 6.32
CA GLY A 282 19.82 18.52 6.69
C GLY A 282 18.32 18.81 6.59
N ARG A 283 17.48 17.81 6.88
CA ARG A 283 16.02 17.82 6.77
C ARG A 283 15.46 18.02 5.36
N LYS A 284 16.29 17.83 4.33
CA LYS A 284 15.83 17.75 2.94
C LYS A 284 14.99 16.51 2.67
N LEU A 285 15.12 15.48 3.51
CA LEU A 285 14.26 14.30 3.56
C LEU A 285 13.59 14.29 4.93
N ILE A 286 12.26 14.20 4.99
CA ILE A 286 11.45 14.21 6.22
C ILE A 286 10.59 12.93 6.27
N ASN A 287 10.62 12.20 7.39
CA ASN A 287 9.82 10.99 7.53
C ASN A 287 8.35 11.33 7.86
N THR A 288 7.41 10.77 7.10
CA THR A 288 5.97 10.86 7.38
C THR A 288 5.30 9.48 7.28
N ALA A 289 4.30 9.24 8.11
CA ALA A 289 3.61 7.94 8.15
C ALA A 289 2.48 7.82 7.12
N THR A 290 1.86 8.93 6.72
CA THR A 290 0.63 8.99 5.90
C THR A 290 0.81 9.74 4.60
N ASP A 291 1.51 10.87 4.64
CA ASP A 291 1.62 11.83 3.54
C ASP A 291 3.04 11.83 2.97
N TYR A 292 3.50 10.65 2.57
CA TYR A 292 4.80 10.46 1.95
C TYR A 292 4.65 10.36 0.43
N GLU A 293 5.68 10.81 -0.26
CA GLU A 293 5.74 10.84 -1.72
C GLU A 293 6.70 9.80 -2.26
N VAL A 294 7.63 9.37 -1.41
CA VAL A 294 8.64 8.38 -1.72
C VAL A 294 8.68 7.32 -0.63
N GLU A 295 8.98 6.09 -1.04
CA GLU A 295 9.25 4.99 -0.12
C GLU A 295 10.66 4.48 -0.37
N LEU A 296 11.46 4.51 0.70
CA LEU A 296 12.76 3.87 0.77
C LEU A 296 12.54 2.42 1.19
N ARG A 297 12.72 1.51 0.25
CA ARG A 297 12.50 0.09 0.45
C ARG A 297 13.81 -0.62 0.74
N LEU A 298 13.90 -1.19 1.93
CA LEU A 298 15.01 -2.01 2.40
C LEU A 298 14.60 -3.47 2.33
N ILE A 299 15.35 -4.28 1.59
CA ILE A 299 15.09 -5.72 1.47
C ILE A 299 16.28 -6.49 2.02
N GLU A 300 16.06 -7.25 3.09
CA GLU A 300 17.06 -8.15 3.64
C GLU A 300 17.48 -9.19 2.58
N ASN A 301 18.77 -9.26 2.32
CA ASN A 301 19.35 -10.22 1.41
C ASN A 301 19.87 -11.45 2.18
N LYS A 302 20.32 -12.48 1.44
CA LYS A 302 20.77 -13.75 2.05
C LYS A 302 22.01 -13.62 2.92
N GLU A 303 22.79 -12.56 2.75
CA GLU A 303 24.02 -12.27 3.51
C GLU A 303 23.73 -11.47 4.79
N GLY A 304 22.46 -11.16 5.07
CA GLY A 304 22.06 -10.34 6.23
C GLY A 304 22.24 -8.84 6.01
N ASN A 305 22.57 -8.41 4.79
CA ASN A 305 22.62 -7.00 4.39
C ASN A 305 21.26 -6.53 3.81
N CYS A 306 21.12 -5.23 3.53
CA CYS A 306 19.93 -4.63 2.92
C CYS A 306 20.22 -4.20 1.48
N ASN A 307 19.37 -4.61 0.53
CA ASN A 307 19.30 -3.96 -0.78
C ASN A 307 18.36 -2.75 -0.67
N LEU A 308 18.80 -1.60 -1.16
CA LEU A 308 18.02 -0.35 -1.16
C LEU A 308 17.37 -0.13 -2.52
N LEU A 309 16.09 0.24 -2.52
CA LEU A 309 15.32 0.60 -3.70
C LEU A 309 14.39 1.76 -3.37
N LEU A 310 14.04 2.54 -4.39
CA LEU A 310 13.13 3.68 -4.27
C LEU A 310 11.80 3.38 -4.96
N LYS A 311 10.68 3.69 -4.31
CA LYS A 311 9.36 3.73 -4.94
C LYS A 311 8.84 5.16 -4.91
N LEU A 312 8.41 5.66 -6.06
CA LEU A 312 7.83 7.00 -6.21
C LEU A 312 6.30 6.89 -6.22
N TYR A 313 5.61 7.48 -5.24
CA TYR A 313 4.14 7.57 -5.19
C TYR A 313 3.59 8.78 -5.96
N THR A 314 4.49 9.69 -6.33
CA THR A 314 4.28 10.79 -7.27
C THR A 314 4.11 10.28 -8.71
N LEU A 315 4.73 9.15 -9.06
CA LEU A 315 4.50 8.45 -10.32
C LEU A 315 3.21 7.60 -10.22
N LYS A 316 2.11 8.09 -10.77
CA LYS A 316 0.80 7.41 -10.69
C LYS A 316 0.71 6.22 -11.64
N ASP A 317 0.36 5.05 -11.10
CA ASP A 317 0.00 3.86 -11.89
C ASP A 317 -1.49 3.92 -12.28
N ASN A 318 -1.75 4.30 -13.54
CA ASN A 318 -3.10 4.45 -14.06
C ASN A 318 -3.61 3.21 -14.82
N ARG A 319 -2.82 2.12 -14.92
CA ARG A 319 -3.17 0.94 -15.72
C ARG A 319 -4.52 0.36 -15.37
N PHE A 320 -4.85 0.36 -14.07
CA PHE A 320 -6.06 -0.23 -13.51
C PHE A 320 -7.01 0.83 -12.93
N SER A 321 -6.90 2.08 -13.39
CA SER A 321 -7.73 3.22 -12.94
C SER A 321 -9.24 3.04 -13.17
N TYR A 322 -9.62 2.12 -14.07
CA TYR A 322 -11.00 1.69 -14.28
C TYR A 322 -11.61 0.99 -13.07
N ARG A 323 -10.79 0.44 -12.16
CA ARG A 323 -11.24 -0.33 -10.99
C ARG A 323 -11.70 0.64 -9.90
N LYS A 324 -12.92 1.18 -10.06
CA LYS A 324 -13.58 2.06 -9.08
C LYS A 324 -14.22 1.28 -7.95
N GLU A 325 -14.67 0.07 -8.22
CA GLU A 325 -15.37 -0.81 -7.29
C GLU A 325 -14.69 -2.18 -7.21
N VAL A 326 -14.75 -2.80 -6.02
CA VAL A 326 -14.06 -4.07 -5.76
C VAL A 326 -14.99 -5.06 -5.07
N THR A 327 -14.81 -6.35 -5.37
CA THR A 327 -15.32 -7.45 -4.55
C THR A 327 -14.20 -8.02 -3.68
N PRO A 328 -14.50 -8.49 -2.45
CA PRO A 328 -13.47 -9.07 -1.56
C PRO A 328 -12.74 -10.28 -2.16
N THR A 329 -13.44 -11.05 -2.99
CA THR A 329 -12.95 -12.30 -3.60
C THR A 329 -12.46 -12.12 -5.04
N GLY A 330 -12.58 -10.92 -5.61
CA GLY A 330 -12.28 -10.68 -7.02
C GLY A 330 -10.80 -10.78 -7.35
N ILE A 331 -10.49 -11.26 -8.56
CA ILE A 331 -9.13 -11.36 -9.07
C ILE A 331 -8.36 -10.02 -8.99
N ARG A 332 -7.07 -10.11 -8.66
CA ARG A 332 -6.14 -8.97 -8.77
C ARG A 332 -6.05 -8.55 -10.25
N PRO A 333 -6.14 -7.26 -10.57
CA PRO A 333 -6.16 -6.83 -11.97
C PRO A 333 -4.85 -7.15 -12.70
N THR A 334 -3.69 -7.17 -12.01
CA THR A 334 -2.42 -7.65 -12.57
C THR A 334 -2.42 -9.15 -12.90
N ALA A 335 -3.18 -9.97 -12.18
CA ALA A 335 -3.33 -11.40 -12.49
C ALA A 335 -4.28 -11.62 -13.66
N ALA A 336 -5.37 -10.85 -13.76
CA ALA A 336 -6.24 -10.85 -14.93
C ALA A 336 -5.51 -10.36 -16.20
N ALA A 337 -4.71 -9.28 -16.08
CA ALA A 337 -3.86 -8.77 -17.14
C ALA A 337 -2.86 -9.81 -17.64
N LEU A 338 -2.18 -10.50 -16.71
CA LEU A 338 -1.27 -11.59 -17.04
C LEU A 338 -2.00 -12.75 -17.71
N THR A 339 -3.19 -13.11 -17.23
CA THR A 339 -4.02 -14.16 -17.85
C THR A 339 -4.35 -13.82 -19.30
N ALA A 340 -4.79 -12.58 -19.55
CA ALA A 340 -5.09 -12.11 -20.89
C ALA A 340 -3.85 -12.05 -21.78
N ALA A 341 -2.70 -11.62 -21.23
CA ALA A 341 -1.44 -11.58 -21.97
C ALA A 341 -0.93 -12.98 -22.35
N LEU A 342 -1.01 -13.96 -21.45
CA LEU A 342 -0.61 -15.35 -21.72
C LEU A 342 -1.52 -16.03 -22.74
N ALA A 343 -2.81 -15.72 -22.73
CA ALA A 343 -3.77 -16.29 -23.67
C ALA A 343 -3.92 -15.48 -24.97
N ARG A 344 -3.17 -14.38 -25.14
CA ARG A 344 -3.35 -13.40 -26.22
C ARG A 344 -3.32 -14.03 -27.62
N GLU A 345 -2.41 -14.97 -27.86
CA GLU A 345 -2.27 -15.65 -29.16
C GLU A 345 -3.49 -16.50 -29.55
N TYR A 346 -4.34 -16.85 -28.57
CA TYR A 346 -5.55 -17.65 -28.78
C TYR A 346 -6.81 -16.79 -28.93
N MET A 347 -6.74 -15.50 -28.58
CA MET A 347 -7.89 -14.59 -28.64
C MET A 347 -8.15 -14.07 -30.06
N LYS A 348 -9.43 -13.89 -30.40
CA LYS A 348 -9.90 -13.31 -31.66
C LYS A 348 -10.18 -11.82 -31.50
N GLU A 349 -9.76 -11.02 -32.48
CA GLU A 349 -10.22 -9.64 -32.58
C GLU A 349 -11.70 -9.62 -32.96
N GLY A 350 -12.48 -8.74 -32.35
CA GLY A 350 -13.92 -8.66 -32.59
C GLY A 350 -14.73 -9.84 -32.04
N ALA A 351 -14.18 -10.62 -31.10
CA ALA A 351 -14.88 -11.78 -30.54
C ALA A 351 -16.10 -11.41 -29.71
N GLN A 352 -17.07 -12.32 -29.64
CA GLN A 352 -18.11 -12.38 -28.61
C GLN A 352 -17.57 -13.15 -27.40
N VAL A 353 -17.50 -12.49 -26.24
CA VAL A 353 -16.83 -13.02 -25.05
C VAL A 353 -17.81 -13.22 -23.90
N LEU A 354 -17.73 -14.36 -23.23
CA LEU A 354 -18.52 -14.67 -22.03
C LEU A 354 -17.63 -14.83 -20.80
N ASP A 355 -18.02 -14.22 -19.69
CA ASP A 355 -17.54 -14.55 -18.35
C ASP A 355 -18.73 -15.05 -17.49
N PRO A 356 -18.85 -16.36 -17.26
CA PRO A 356 -19.95 -16.97 -16.50
C PRO A 356 -19.94 -16.65 -15.00
N PHE A 357 -18.84 -16.13 -14.45
CA PHE A 357 -18.66 -15.84 -13.02
C PHE A 357 -17.97 -14.49 -12.84
N CYS A 358 -18.56 -13.44 -13.42
CA CYS A 358 -17.80 -12.24 -13.79
C CYS A 358 -17.35 -11.36 -12.63
N GLY A 359 -17.93 -11.51 -11.44
CA GLY A 359 -17.65 -10.66 -10.30
C GLY A 359 -17.79 -9.18 -10.65
N ALA A 360 -16.75 -8.39 -10.37
CA ALA A 360 -16.68 -6.97 -10.72
C ALA A 360 -16.16 -6.68 -12.15
N GLY A 361 -16.19 -7.66 -13.06
CA GLY A 361 -15.91 -7.50 -14.49
C GLY A 361 -14.44 -7.50 -14.90
N THR A 362 -13.51 -7.70 -13.96
CA THR A 362 -12.06 -7.54 -14.19
C THR A 362 -11.52 -8.40 -15.35
N MET A 363 -11.96 -9.66 -15.47
CA MET A 363 -11.49 -10.58 -16.52
C MET A 363 -11.89 -10.08 -17.92
N LEU A 364 -13.16 -9.69 -18.09
CA LEU A 364 -13.66 -9.14 -19.36
C LEU A 364 -12.94 -7.84 -19.75
N ILE A 365 -12.68 -6.96 -18.78
CA ILE A 365 -11.98 -5.70 -19.02
C ILE A 365 -10.54 -5.95 -19.48
N GLU A 366 -9.81 -6.81 -18.77
CA GLU A 366 -8.42 -7.12 -19.13
C GLU A 366 -8.32 -7.89 -20.45
N ARG A 367 -9.26 -8.80 -20.73
CA ARG A 367 -9.38 -9.44 -22.04
C ARG A 367 -9.56 -8.40 -23.14
N HIS A 368 -10.53 -7.49 -22.99
CA HIS A 368 -10.82 -6.46 -24.00
C HIS A 368 -9.62 -5.54 -24.25
N LYS A 369 -8.85 -5.22 -23.20
CA LYS A 369 -7.63 -4.42 -23.32
C LYS A 369 -6.47 -5.16 -24.00
N ALA A 370 -6.39 -6.48 -23.86
CA ALA A 370 -5.37 -7.28 -24.54
C ALA A 370 -5.68 -7.46 -26.04
N VAL A 371 -6.93 -7.77 -26.36
CA VAL A 371 -7.46 -7.88 -27.73
C VAL A 371 -8.88 -7.32 -27.74
N ARG A 372 -9.18 -6.40 -28.66
CA ARG A 372 -10.48 -5.72 -28.71
C ARG A 372 -11.60 -6.73 -28.96
N ALA A 373 -12.58 -6.78 -28.05
CA ALA A 373 -13.80 -7.58 -28.23
C ALA A 373 -14.86 -6.77 -28.98
N TYR A 374 -15.75 -7.45 -29.72
CA TYR A 374 -16.94 -6.80 -30.29
C TYR A 374 -17.99 -6.57 -29.21
N THR A 375 -18.29 -7.61 -28.42
CA THR A 375 -19.21 -7.53 -27.29
C THR A 375 -18.80 -8.54 -26.21
N SER A 376 -19.07 -8.17 -24.96
CA SER A 376 -18.74 -8.97 -23.79
C SER A 376 -19.96 -9.15 -22.90
N TYR A 377 -20.16 -10.35 -22.38
CA TYR A 377 -21.26 -10.71 -21.50
C TYR A 377 -20.69 -11.23 -20.18
N GLY A 378 -21.11 -10.65 -19.07
CA GLY A 378 -20.76 -11.10 -17.72
C GLY A 378 -21.99 -11.56 -16.98
N VAL A 379 -21.94 -12.77 -16.43
CA VAL A 379 -22.99 -13.32 -15.59
C VAL A 379 -22.47 -13.46 -14.16
N ASP A 380 -23.24 -13.02 -13.18
CA ASP A 380 -22.93 -13.29 -11.78
C ASP A 380 -24.22 -13.41 -10.96
N ILE A 381 -24.21 -14.33 -9.99
CA ILE A 381 -25.34 -14.56 -9.09
C ILE A 381 -25.53 -13.39 -8.10
N GLN A 382 -24.48 -12.63 -7.82
CA GLN A 382 -24.52 -11.50 -6.89
C GLN A 382 -24.86 -10.20 -7.62
N GLU A 383 -25.99 -9.60 -7.26
CA GLU A 383 -26.43 -8.33 -7.85
C GLU A 383 -25.41 -7.20 -7.61
N ASP A 384 -24.84 -7.14 -6.41
CA ASP A 384 -23.81 -6.15 -6.05
C ASP A 384 -22.57 -6.26 -6.97
N ALA A 385 -22.11 -7.48 -7.25
CA ALA A 385 -20.98 -7.72 -8.15
C ALA A 385 -21.29 -7.19 -9.57
N VAL A 386 -22.48 -7.49 -10.11
CA VAL A 386 -22.95 -6.98 -11.41
C VAL A 386 -22.99 -5.45 -11.45
N ARG A 387 -23.50 -4.80 -10.39
CA ARG A 387 -23.53 -3.33 -10.30
C ARG A 387 -22.12 -2.73 -10.31
N LYS A 388 -21.19 -3.35 -9.58
CA LYS A 388 -19.76 -2.95 -9.56
C LYS A 388 -19.10 -3.18 -10.92
N ALA A 389 -19.41 -4.28 -11.59
CA ALA A 389 -18.89 -4.59 -12.91
C ALA A 389 -19.29 -3.54 -13.97
N ARG A 390 -20.56 -3.09 -13.94
CA ARG A 390 -21.03 -1.99 -14.81
C ARG A 390 -20.21 -0.71 -14.60
N LYS A 391 -20.04 -0.26 -13.35
CA LYS A 391 -19.25 0.94 -13.00
C LYS A 391 -17.78 0.82 -13.46
N ASN A 392 -17.15 -0.33 -13.23
CA ASN A 392 -15.76 -0.56 -13.63
C ASN A 392 -15.58 -0.57 -15.15
N THR A 393 -16.55 -1.14 -15.87
CA THR A 393 -16.54 -1.28 -17.33
C THR A 393 -16.79 0.06 -18.02
N GLU A 394 -17.73 0.85 -17.49
CA GLU A 394 -17.94 2.23 -17.90
C GLU A 394 -16.66 3.07 -17.72
N ALA A 395 -16.03 2.97 -16.55
CA ALA A 395 -14.74 3.64 -16.28
C ALA A 395 -13.59 3.12 -17.16
N ALA A 396 -13.69 1.92 -17.72
CA ALA A 396 -12.73 1.36 -18.66
C ALA A 396 -12.94 1.84 -20.11
N GLY A 397 -14.04 2.55 -20.40
CA GLY A 397 -14.39 3.01 -21.74
C GLY A 397 -14.83 1.89 -22.69
N MET A 398 -15.37 0.79 -22.15
CA MET A 398 -15.86 -0.34 -22.94
C MET A 398 -17.35 -0.61 -22.69
N ALA A 399 -18.00 -1.30 -23.62
CA ALA A 399 -19.35 -1.80 -23.43
C ALA A 399 -19.32 -3.28 -23.05
N ALA A 400 -20.08 -3.67 -22.03
CA ALA A 400 -20.36 -5.07 -21.70
C ALA A 400 -21.76 -5.20 -21.12
N HIS A 401 -22.39 -6.35 -21.35
CA HIS A 401 -23.70 -6.70 -20.85
C HIS A 401 -23.54 -7.51 -19.56
N TYR A 402 -23.96 -6.94 -18.43
CA TYR A 402 -23.92 -7.65 -17.15
C TYR A 402 -25.31 -8.10 -16.71
N ILE A 403 -25.44 -9.41 -16.50
CA ILE A 403 -26.68 -10.09 -16.16
C ILE A 403 -26.57 -10.65 -14.75
N ASN A 404 -27.48 -10.23 -13.86
CA ASN A 404 -27.61 -10.89 -12.57
C ASN A 404 -28.46 -12.16 -12.70
N ARG A 405 -27.79 -13.31 -12.68
CA ARG A 405 -28.40 -14.63 -12.83
C ARG A 405 -27.43 -15.70 -12.34
N ASP A 406 -27.97 -16.84 -11.92
CA ASP A 406 -27.18 -18.08 -11.91
C ASP A 406 -26.79 -18.45 -13.36
N PHE A 407 -25.50 -18.61 -13.63
CA PHE A 407 -24.99 -19.02 -14.94
C PHE A 407 -25.66 -20.32 -15.44
N PHE A 408 -25.96 -21.27 -14.56
CA PHE A 408 -26.60 -22.54 -14.97
C PHE A 408 -28.05 -22.36 -15.45
N GLN A 409 -28.67 -21.23 -15.11
CA GLN A 409 -30.00 -20.82 -15.58
C GLN A 409 -29.93 -19.79 -16.73
N PHE A 410 -28.75 -19.29 -17.06
CA PHE A 410 -28.56 -18.35 -18.15
C PHE A 410 -28.84 -19.02 -19.50
N ARG A 411 -29.46 -18.28 -20.42
CA ARG A 411 -29.76 -18.70 -21.79
C ARG A 411 -29.44 -17.54 -22.73
N HIS A 412 -28.89 -17.85 -23.89
CA HIS A 412 -28.60 -16.86 -24.91
C HIS A 412 -28.72 -17.50 -26.30
N ASP A 413 -29.32 -16.77 -27.24
CA ASP A 413 -29.56 -17.27 -28.60
C ASP A 413 -28.27 -17.35 -29.43
N TYR A 414 -27.25 -16.59 -29.06
CA TYR A 414 -25.97 -16.56 -29.77
C TYR A 414 -24.88 -17.32 -29.02
N LEU A 415 -24.01 -17.97 -29.80
CA LEU A 415 -22.81 -18.62 -29.30
C LEU A 415 -21.65 -17.64 -29.18
N PHE A 416 -20.75 -17.92 -28.25
CA PHE A 416 -19.57 -17.14 -27.95
C PHE A 416 -18.33 -17.72 -28.65
N ASP A 417 -17.46 -16.82 -29.09
CA ASP A 417 -16.14 -17.19 -29.60
C ASP A 417 -15.20 -17.59 -28.45
N GLU A 418 -15.39 -16.98 -27.28
CA GLU A 418 -14.51 -17.14 -26.13
C GLU A 418 -15.27 -17.16 -24.81
N VAL A 419 -14.85 -18.04 -23.92
CA VAL A 419 -15.18 -17.96 -22.50
C VAL A 419 -13.90 -17.60 -21.74
N ILE A 420 -13.92 -16.55 -20.93
CA ILE A 420 -12.81 -16.20 -20.03
C ILE A 420 -13.33 -15.98 -18.62
N THR A 421 -12.78 -16.67 -17.62
CA THR A 421 -13.29 -16.55 -16.25
C THR A 421 -12.27 -16.87 -15.17
N ASP A 422 -12.42 -16.21 -14.02
CA ASP A 422 -11.81 -16.59 -12.75
C ASP A 422 -12.75 -17.55 -12.04
N MET A 423 -12.43 -18.84 -12.10
CA MET A 423 -13.32 -19.89 -11.61
C MET A 423 -13.51 -19.77 -10.09
N PRO A 424 -14.75 -19.92 -9.59
CA PRO A 424 -15.01 -20.03 -8.16
C PRO A 424 -14.13 -21.10 -7.51
N PHE A 425 -13.66 -20.83 -6.29
CA PHE A 425 -12.78 -21.71 -5.53
C PHE A 425 -13.20 -21.73 -4.06
N GLN A 426 -12.66 -22.68 -3.30
CA GLN A 426 -13.02 -22.88 -1.91
C GLN A 426 -12.68 -21.65 -1.05
N MET A 427 -13.70 -21.07 -0.41
CA MET A 427 -13.56 -19.94 0.52
C MET A 427 -14.55 -20.05 1.67
N GLY A 428 -14.09 -19.73 2.89
CA GLY A 428 -14.93 -19.71 4.07
C GLY A 428 -15.59 -21.07 4.33
N HIS A 429 -16.92 -21.11 4.31
CA HIS A 429 -17.70 -22.32 4.56
C HIS A 429 -17.96 -23.17 3.32
N VAL A 430 -17.60 -22.71 2.13
CA VAL A 430 -17.79 -23.49 0.89
C VAL A 430 -16.86 -24.70 0.93
N THR A 431 -17.42 -25.88 0.69
CA THR A 431 -16.72 -27.17 0.70
C THR A 431 -16.05 -27.46 -0.64
N GLU A 432 -15.08 -28.37 -0.64
CA GLU A 432 -14.44 -28.85 -1.87
C GLU A 432 -15.44 -29.58 -2.79
N GLU A 433 -16.39 -30.33 -2.21
CA GLU A 433 -17.45 -31.04 -2.94
C GLU A 433 -18.39 -30.09 -3.70
N GLU A 434 -18.78 -28.98 -3.07
CA GLU A 434 -19.59 -27.94 -3.73
C GLU A 434 -18.84 -27.29 -4.90
N ILE A 435 -17.54 -27.00 -4.73
CA ILE A 435 -16.69 -26.49 -5.83
C ILE A 435 -16.54 -27.53 -6.94
N TYR A 436 -16.31 -28.80 -6.60
CA TYR A 436 -16.23 -29.87 -7.59
C TYR A 436 -17.55 -30.00 -8.37
N GLY A 437 -18.70 -29.95 -7.68
CA GLY A 437 -20.03 -29.94 -8.28
C GLY A 437 -20.26 -28.74 -9.23
N LEU A 438 -19.73 -27.56 -8.88
CA LEU A 438 -19.75 -26.39 -9.75
C LEU A 438 -18.95 -26.64 -11.04
N TYR A 439 -17.73 -27.19 -10.94
CA TYR A 439 -16.91 -27.49 -12.12
C TYR A 439 -17.57 -28.58 -12.99
N LEU A 440 -18.16 -29.60 -12.37
CA LEU A 440 -18.88 -30.66 -13.08
C LEU A 440 -20.02 -30.08 -13.92
N ARG A 441 -20.84 -29.20 -13.33
CA ARG A 441 -21.93 -28.53 -14.05
C ARG A 441 -21.40 -27.57 -15.11
N PHE A 442 -20.34 -26.82 -14.83
CA PHE A 442 -19.72 -25.90 -15.78
C PHE A 442 -19.29 -26.62 -17.05
N PHE A 443 -18.44 -27.64 -16.93
CA PHE A 443 -17.97 -28.40 -18.09
C PHE A 443 -19.10 -29.16 -18.80
N GLY A 444 -20.12 -29.60 -18.07
CA GLY A 444 -21.29 -30.28 -18.62
C GLY A 444 -22.18 -29.40 -19.52
N CYS A 445 -22.14 -28.07 -19.39
CA CYS A 445 -23.00 -27.17 -20.17
C CYS A 445 -22.27 -26.14 -21.04
N ILE A 446 -21.00 -25.78 -20.73
CA ILE A 446 -20.30 -24.66 -21.40
C ILE A 446 -20.15 -24.85 -22.91
N ALA A 447 -20.11 -26.11 -23.37
CA ALA A 447 -20.08 -26.46 -24.78
C ALA A 447 -21.31 -25.90 -25.54
N GLY A 448 -22.47 -25.81 -24.90
CA GLY A 448 -23.69 -25.23 -25.48
C GLY A 448 -23.64 -23.71 -25.68
N PHE A 449 -22.64 -23.03 -25.10
CA PHE A 449 -22.44 -21.59 -25.24
C PHE A 449 -21.31 -21.24 -26.22
N LEU A 450 -20.53 -22.21 -26.68
CA LEU A 450 -19.36 -21.95 -27.52
C LEU A 450 -19.64 -22.27 -28.99
N LYS A 451 -19.10 -21.44 -29.87
CA LYS A 451 -18.95 -21.79 -31.29
C LYS A 451 -18.05 -23.01 -31.44
N GLU A 452 -18.04 -23.60 -32.62
CA GLU A 452 -17.25 -24.82 -32.88
C GLU A 452 -15.75 -24.58 -32.64
N ASP A 453 -15.21 -23.50 -33.17
CA ASP A 453 -13.83 -23.05 -33.00
C ASP A 453 -13.63 -22.14 -31.78
N GLY A 454 -14.54 -22.23 -30.81
CA GLY A 454 -14.51 -21.43 -29.59
C GLY A 454 -13.48 -21.95 -28.58
N ILE A 455 -12.92 -21.04 -27.79
CA ILE A 455 -11.92 -21.36 -26.75
C ILE A 455 -12.41 -21.01 -25.35
N ILE A 456 -11.83 -21.69 -24.35
CA ILE A 456 -12.03 -21.38 -22.92
C ILE A 456 -10.70 -21.01 -22.29
N ILE A 457 -10.65 -19.86 -21.63
CA ILE A 457 -9.52 -19.37 -20.85
C ILE A 457 -9.94 -19.38 -19.37
N LEU A 458 -9.43 -20.36 -18.61
CA LEU A 458 -9.77 -20.51 -17.19
C LEU A 458 -8.61 -20.08 -16.31
N TYR A 459 -8.84 -19.13 -15.42
CA TYR A 459 -8.01 -18.91 -14.24
C TYR A 459 -8.59 -19.74 -13.09
N SER A 460 -7.83 -20.68 -12.53
CA SER A 460 -8.36 -21.64 -11.55
C SER A 460 -7.33 -22.03 -10.49
N ARG A 461 -7.82 -22.29 -9.27
CA ARG A 461 -7.05 -22.85 -8.15
C ARG A 461 -7.22 -24.36 -7.99
N ASN A 462 -8.08 -24.97 -8.82
CA ASN A 462 -8.45 -26.38 -8.72
C ASN A 462 -7.92 -27.14 -9.95
N ARG A 463 -6.59 -27.12 -10.13
CA ARG A 463 -5.90 -27.81 -11.24
C ARG A 463 -6.35 -29.25 -11.45
N GLY A 464 -6.55 -29.99 -10.36
CA GLY A 464 -6.98 -31.39 -10.38
C GLY A 464 -8.37 -31.61 -10.98
N PHE A 465 -9.24 -30.60 -10.98
CA PHE A 465 -10.60 -30.71 -11.52
C PHE A 465 -10.65 -30.39 -13.02
N VAL A 466 -9.83 -29.44 -13.48
CA VAL A 466 -9.90 -28.92 -14.84
C VAL A 466 -9.62 -30.01 -15.88
N ARG A 467 -8.48 -30.72 -15.80
CA ARG A 467 -8.08 -31.68 -16.83
C ARG A 467 -9.06 -32.85 -16.99
N PRO A 468 -9.47 -33.56 -15.92
CA PRO A 468 -10.39 -34.70 -16.06
C PRO A 468 -11.78 -34.27 -16.54
N LEU A 469 -12.31 -33.17 -16.02
CA LEU A 469 -13.65 -32.70 -16.38
C LEU A 469 -13.70 -32.09 -17.78
N ALA A 470 -12.65 -31.38 -18.22
CA ALA A 470 -12.53 -30.92 -19.60
C ALA A 470 -12.54 -32.10 -20.58
N ALA A 471 -11.69 -33.11 -20.37
CA ALA A 471 -11.59 -34.27 -21.24
C ALA A 471 -12.90 -35.05 -21.34
N ARG A 472 -13.57 -35.30 -20.19
CA ARG A 472 -14.86 -35.99 -20.12
C ARG A 472 -15.96 -35.26 -20.91
N ASN A 473 -15.86 -33.95 -21.07
CA ASN A 473 -16.86 -33.11 -21.74
C ASN A 473 -16.39 -32.64 -23.13
N GLY A 474 -15.42 -33.33 -23.75
CA GLY A 474 -15.01 -33.06 -25.13
C GLY A 474 -14.14 -31.82 -25.31
N PHE A 475 -13.34 -31.46 -24.30
CA PHE A 475 -12.35 -30.38 -24.39
C PHE A 475 -10.93 -30.91 -24.20
N SER A 476 -9.98 -30.35 -24.95
CA SER A 476 -8.54 -30.56 -24.75
C SER A 476 -7.89 -29.32 -24.16
N VAL A 477 -6.87 -29.54 -23.33
CA VAL A 477 -6.03 -28.46 -22.78
C VAL A 477 -4.91 -28.17 -23.76
N LEU A 478 -4.99 -27.03 -24.45
CA LEU A 478 -3.97 -26.55 -25.37
C LEU A 478 -2.74 -26.04 -24.62
N LYS A 479 -2.98 -25.25 -23.57
CA LYS A 479 -1.93 -24.71 -22.71
C LYS A 479 -2.34 -24.70 -21.25
N GLU A 480 -1.33 -24.84 -20.40
CA GLU A 480 -1.42 -24.71 -18.96
C GLU A 480 -0.24 -23.88 -18.48
N TYR A 481 -0.53 -22.81 -17.74
CA TYR A 481 0.45 -21.89 -17.19
C TYR A 481 0.34 -21.90 -15.66
N GLU A 482 1.43 -22.25 -14.96
CA GLU A 482 1.48 -22.13 -13.50
C GLU A 482 1.67 -20.66 -13.12
N ILE A 483 0.64 -20.03 -12.55
CA ILE A 483 0.69 -18.63 -12.10
C ILE A 483 1.31 -18.53 -10.71
N SER A 484 0.96 -19.44 -9.80
CA SER A 484 1.50 -19.44 -8.44
C SER A 484 1.48 -20.83 -7.85
N LYS A 485 2.66 -21.43 -7.67
CA LYS A 485 2.80 -22.69 -6.94
C LYS A 485 2.30 -22.60 -5.50
N LYS A 486 2.54 -21.46 -4.82
CA LYS A 486 2.12 -21.24 -3.43
C LYS A 486 0.60 -21.19 -3.29
N GLU A 487 -0.07 -20.52 -4.24
CA GLU A 487 -1.54 -20.37 -4.23
C GLU A 487 -2.23 -21.48 -5.03
N GLY A 488 -1.50 -22.45 -5.59
CA GLY A 488 -2.04 -23.53 -6.43
C GLY A 488 -2.79 -23.04 -7.66
N THR A 489 -2.40 -21.88 -8.21
CA THR A 489 -3.19 -21.17 -9.23
C THR A 489 -2.60 -21.30 -10.64
N TYR A 490 -3.46 -21.55 -11.62
CA TYR A 490 -3.11 -21.86 -13.01
C TYR A 490 -4.03 -21.16 -13.99
N VAL A 491 -3.51 -20.90 -15.20
CA VAL A 491 -4.30 -20.51 -16.37
C VAL A 491 -4.34 -21.67 -17.35
N PHE A 492 -5.52 -22.01 -17.84
CA PHE A 492 -5.73 -23.03 -18.87
C PHE A 492 -6.33 -22.40 -20.11
N VAL A 493 -5.81 -22.78 -21.28
CA VAL A 493 -6.45 -22.53 -22.56
C VAL A 493 -6.96 -23.86 -23.09
N LEU A 494 -8.27 -23.94 -23.32
CA LEU A 494 -8.97 -25.14 -23.77
C LEU A 494 -9.67 -24.90 -25.10
N ASN A 495 -9.78 -25.94 -25.91
CA ASN A 495 -10.60 -25.96 -27.12
C ASN A 495 -11.46 -27.23 -27.16
N ARG A 496 -12.49 -27.23 -28.00
CA ARG A 496 -13.31 -28.42 -28.25
C ARG A 496 -12.54 -29.46 -29.06
N ILE A 497 -12.72 -30.73 -28.70
CA ILE A 497 -12.25 -31.88 -29.45
C ILE A 497 -13.37 -32.29 -30.41
N PHE A 498 -13.10 -32.23 -31.70
CA PHE A 498 -13.96 -32.84 -32.71
C PHE A 498 -13.37 -34.18 -33.10
N TYR A 499 -14.08 -35.27 -32.80
CA TYR A 499 -13.84 -36.52 -33.50
C TYR A 499 -14.36 -36.32 -34.92
N ARG A 500 -13.44 -36.16 -35.90
CA ARG A 500 -13.81 -36.33 -37.31
C ARG A 500 -14.41 -37.73 -37.43
N ARG A 501 -15.71 -37.79 -37.73
CA ARG A 501 -16.39 -39.03 -38.10
C ARG A 501 -15.89 -39.52 -39.44
#